data_AF-S7HS98-F1
#
_entry.id   AF-S7HS98-F1
#
_cell.length_a   1.000
_cell.length_b   1.000
_cell.length_c   1.000
_cell.angle_alpha   90.00
_cell.angle_beta   90.00
_cell.angle_gamma   90.00
#
_symmetry.space_group_name_H-M   'P 1'
#
loop_
_entity.id
_entity.type
_entity.pdbx_description
1 polymer ?
#
loop_
_entity_poly.entity_id
_entity_poly.type
_entity_poly.pdbx_seq_one_letter_code
_entity_poly.pdbx_strand_id
1 'polypeptide(L)'
;MADKKVMTKEEIQKEAQARHDRIVADIMKMVKEGKLPEIRCLTRKQRRELDKQKLNYLKTVFQTKETAIGMQEKCYDWILDNVYPDFDFDELPNNICFFFGEAVYNATYSDEFSEKN
;
A
#
# COMPACT_ATOMS: atom_id res chain seq x y z
N MET A 1 -6.78 -28.63 27.55
CA MET A 1 -7.00 -28.02 26.23
C MET A 1 -7.14 -26.53 26.47
N ALA A 2 -6.28 -25.69 25.88
CA ALA A 2 -6.37 -24.25 26.08
C ALA A 2 -7.57 -23.72 25.30
N ASP A 3 -8.53 -23.11 26.00
CA ASP A 3 -9.65 -22.40 25.38
C ASP A 3 -9.11 -21.34 24.44
N LYS A 4 -9.37 -21.50 23.14
CA LYS A 4 -9.13 -20.44 22.16
C LYS A 4 -10.11 -19.30 22.49
N LYS A 5 -9.59 -18.25 23.13
CA LYS A 5 -10.35 -17.01 23.33
C LYS A 5 -10.77 -16.48 21.96
N VAL A 6 -12.06 -16.59 21.63
CA VAL A 6 -12.62 -16.05 20.40
C VAL A 6 -12.70 -14.54 20.58
N MET A 7 -11.93 -13.81 19.78
CA MET A 7 -11.96 -12.34 19.79
C MET A 7 -13.26 -11.83 19.19
N THR A 8 -13.75 -10.73 19.74
CA THR A 8 -14.89 -9.98 19.19
C THR A 8 -14.48 -9.28 17.88
N LYS A 9 -15.47 -8.90 17.06
CA LYS A 9 -15.21 -8.14 15.81
C LYS A 9 -14.45 -6.83 16.07
N GLU A 10 -14.78 -6.13 17.16
CA GLU A 10 -14.12 -4.89 17.55
C GLU A 10 -12.67 -5.11 17.96
N GLU A 11 -12.40 -6.18 18.72
CA GLU A 11 -11.02 -6.54 19.10
C GLU A 11 -10.19 -6.93 17.87
N ILE A 12 -10.78 -7.69 16.93
CA ILE A 12 -10.12 -8.05 15.66
C ILE A 12 -9.79 -6.78 14.86
N GLN A 13 -10.74 -5.84 14.77
CA GLN A 13 -10.54 -4.60 14.04
C GLN A 13 -9.49 -3.71 14.70
N LYS A 14 -9.48 -3.62 16.03
CA LYS A 14 -8.47 -2.87 16.78
C LYS A 14 -7.09 -3.49 16.64
N GLU A 15 -6.97 -4.82 16.65
CA GLU A 15 -5.71 -5.52 16.41
C GLU A 15 -5.22 -5.33 14.98
N ALA A 16 -6.12 -5.41 13.99
CA ALA A 16 -5.79 -5.14 12.60
C ALA A 16 -5.27 -3.72 12.40
N GLN A 17 -5.93 -2.72 13.00
CA GLN A 17 -5.46 -1.33 12.97
C GLN A 17 -4.11 -1.18 13.67
N ALA A 18 -3.93 -1.76 14.85
CA ALA A 18 -2.66 -1.69 15.56
C ALA A 18 -1.52 -2.36 14.78
N ARG A 19 -1.80 -3.44 14.06
CA ARG A 19 -0.85 -4.10 13.17
C ARG A 19 -0.51 -3.20 11.98
N HIS A 20 -1.50 -2.59 11.34
CA HIS A 20 -1.33 -1.63 10.27
C HIS A 20 -0.40 -0.49 10.71
N ASP A 21 -0.71 0.15 11.84
CA ASP A 21 0.04 1.32 12.34
C ASP A 21 1.51 0.99 12.64
N ARG A 22 1.79 -0.22 13.14
CA ARG A 22 3.17 -0.68 13.34
C ARG A 22 3.93 -0.82 12.03
N ILE A 23 3.30 -1.42 11.01
CA ILE A 23 3.94 -1.59 9.70
C ILE A 23 4.22 -0.24 9.06
N VAL A 24 3.27 0.69 9.13
CA VAL A 24 3.47 2.07 8.63
C VAL A 24 4.61 2.76 9.36
N ALA A 25 4.70 2.62 10.69
CA ALA A 25 5.81 3.19 11.46
C ALA A 25 7.17 2.59 11.06
N ASP A 26 7.23 1.27 10.84
CA ASP A 26 8.44 0.58 10.37
C ASP A 26 8.84 1.06 8.97
N ILE A 27 7.89 1.24 8.05
CA ILE A 27 8.14 1.82 6.73
C ILE A 27 8.74 3.21 6.84
N MET A 28 8.14 4.11 7.62
CA MET A 28 8.65 5.48 7.78
C MET A 28 10.06 5.49 8.38
N LYS A 29 10.36 4.56 9.30
CA LYS A 29 11.71 4.37 9.82
C LYS A 29 12.68 3.90 8.73
N MET A 30 12.30 2.91 7.92
CA MET A 30 13.12 2.41 6.81
C MET A 30 13.40 3.49 5.77
N VAL A 31 12.42 4.35 5.46
CA VAL A 31 12.61 5.53 4.58
C VAL A 31 13.64 6.48 5.19
N LYS A 32 13.50 6.81 6.47
CA LYS A 32 14.46 7.70 7.18
C LYS A 32 15.88 7.12 7.23
N GLU A 33 16.01 5.80 7.29
CA GLU A 33 17.30 5.09 7.27
C GLU A 33 17.87 4.89 5.86
N GLY A 34 17.14 5.31 4.80
CA GLY A 34 17.55 5.11 3.41
C GLY A 34 17.44 3.66 2.91
N LYS A 35 16.73 2.81 3.65
CA LYS A 35 16.46 1.40 3.29
C LYS A 35 15.24 1.25 2.39
N LEU A 36 14.38 2.27 2.33
CA LEU A 36 13.30 2.42 1.36
C LEU A 36 13.46 3.79 0.70
N PRO A 37 13.00 3.96 -0.56
CA PRO A 37 12.98 5.26 -1.19
C PRO A 37 11.98 6.20 -0.51
N GLU A 38 12.12 7.50 -0.72
CA GLU A 38 11.17 8.50 -0.21
C GLU A 38 9.77 8.27 -0.80
N ILE A 39 8.75 8.32 0.05
CA ILE A 39 7.36 8.27 -0.38
C ILE A 39 7.03 9.58 -1.09
N ARG A 40 6.65 9.50 -2.37
CA ARG A 40 6.21 10.65 -3.16
C ARG A 40 4.92 10.36 -3.93
N CYS A 41 4.20 11.41 -4.30
CA CYS A 41 3.04 11.30 -5.18
C CYS A 41 3.44 10.76 -6.57
N LEU A 42 2.51 10.09 -7.24
CA LEU A 42 2.63 9.81 -8.66
C LEU A 42 2.64 11.12 -9.45
N THR A 43 3.50 11.20 -10.46
CA THR A 43 3.42 12.29 -11.44
C THR A 43 2.14 12.16 -12.26
N ARG A 44 1.68 13.27 -12.87
CA ARG A 44 0.54 13.25 -13.79
C ARG A 44 0.72 12.24 -14.94
N LYS A 45 1.95 12.01 -15.40
CA LYS A 45 2.26 11.01 -16.43
C LYS A 45 2.08 9.59 -15.91
N GLN A 46 2.68 9.25 -14.76
CA GLN A 46 2.52 7.94 -14.10
C GLN A 46 1.05 7.63 -13.80
N ARG A 47 0.32 8.58 -13.21
CA ARG A 47 -1.11 8.45 -12.92
C ARG A 47 -1.95 8.17 -14.17
N ARG A 48 -1.62 8.78 -15.32
CA ARG A 48 -2.30 8.52 -16.59
C ARG A 48 -1.99 7.13 -17.15
N GLU A 49 -0.77 6.66 -16.98
CA GLU A 49 -0.37 5.33 -17.44
C GLU A 49 -1.02 4.23 -16.58
N LEU A 50 -1.05 4.39 -15.25
CA LEU A 50 -1.78 3.51 -14.33
C LEU A 50 -3.27 3.40 -14.72
N ASP A 51 -3.93 4.54 -14.97
CA ASP A 51 -5.33 4.58 -15.42
C ASP A 51 -5.52 3.87 -16.77
N LYS A 52 -4.60 4.07 -17.73
CA LYS A 52 -4.64 3.45 -19.06
C LYS A 52 -4.53 1.92 -18.99
N GLN A 53 -3.73 1.42 -18.04
CA GLN A 53 -3.59 -0.01 -17.76
C GLN A 53 -4.76 -0.59 -16.95
N LYS A 54 -5.72 0.25 -16.52
CA LYS A 54 -6.86 -0.14 -15.68
C LYS A 54 -6.43 -0.79 -14.35
N LEU A 55 -5.31 -0.29 -13.80
CA LEU A 55 -4.78 -0.76 -12.52
C LEU A 55 -5.16 0.17 -11.36
N ASN A 56 -5.71 1.35 -11.66
CA ASN A 56 -6.22 2.23 -10.62
C ASN A 56 -7.48 1.64 -9.98
N TYR A 57 -7.34 1.01 -8.82
CA TYR A 57 -8.43 0.26 -8.17
C TYR A 57 -9.62 1.13 -7.72
N LEU A 58 -9.43 2.44 -7.49
CA LEU A 58 -10.55 3.37 -7.20
C LEU A 58 -11.39 3.70 -8.43
N LYS A 59 -10.83 3.57 -9.64
CA LYS A 59 -11.51 3.91 -10.90
C LYS A 59 -11.89 2.71 -11.74
N THR A 60 -11.33 1.54 -11.42
CA THR A 60 -11.51 0.34 -12.22
C THR A 60 -12.77 -0.38 -11.81
N VAL A 61 -13.63 -0.68 -12.78
CA VAL A 61 -14.76 -1.58 -12.58
C VAL A 61 -14.21 -3.00 -12.56
N PHE A 62 -14.28 -3.65 -11.39
CA PHE A 62 -13.80 -5.02 -11.22
C PHE A 62 -14.53 -5.97 -12.16
N GLN A 63 -13.78 -6.82 -12.87
CA GLN A 63 -14.38 -7.94 -13.58
C GLN A 63 -14.82 -8.99 -12.56
N THR A 64 -15.83 -9.80 -12.89
CA THR A 64 -16.54 -10.71 -11.97
C THR A 64 -15.66 -11.74 -11.24
N LYS A 65 -14.38 -11.90 -11.61
CA LYS A 65 -13.43 -12.83 -11.00
C LYS A 65 -12.32 -12.16 -10.18
N GLU A 66 -12.17 -10.84 -10.23
CA GLU A 66 -11.12 -10.14 -9.49
C GLU A 66 -11.63 -9.68 -8.14
N THR A 67 -10.86 -9.95 -7.07
CA THR A 67 -11.14 -9.41 -5.74
C THR A 67 -10.58 -8.00 -5.63
N ALA A 68 -11.16 -7.18 -4.75
CA ALA A 68 -10.64 -5.84 -4.46
C ALA A 68 -9.15 -5.89 -4.04
N ILE A 69 -8.79 -6.87 -3.20
CA ILE A 69 -7.42 -7.09 -2.73
C ILE A 69 -6.48 -7.41 -3.92
N GLY A 70 -6.88 -8.31 -4.81
CA GLY A 70 -6.04 -8.66 -5.96
C GLY A 70 -5.83 -7.49 -6.94
N MET A 71 -6.77 -6.55 -7.00
CA MET A 71 -6.57 -5.31 -7.77
C MET A 71 -5.66 -4.32 -7.04
N GLN A 72 -5.74 -4.23 -5.71
CA GLN A 72 -4.82 -3.43 -4.92
C GLN A 72 -3.39 -3.92 -5.06
N GLU A 73 -3.16 -5.24 -4.98
CA GLU A 73 -1.83 -5.85 -5.21
C GLU A 73 -1.27 -5.43 -6.57
N LYS A 74 -2.02 -5.64 -7.67
CA LYS A 74 -1.58 -5.23 -9.01
C LYS A 74 -1.32 -3.72 -9.14
N CYS A 75 -2.13 -2.90 -8.47
CA CYS A 75 -1.95 -1.46 -8.45
C CYS A 75 -0.65 -1.07 -7.75
N TYR A 76 -0.37 -1.68 -6.60
CA TYR A 76 0.80 -1.38 -5.77
C TYR A 76 2.06 -1.94 -6.42
N ASP A 77 2.05 -3.14 -6.97
CA ASP A 77 3.17 -3.72 -7.73
C ASP A 77 3.57 -2.79 -8.89
N TRP A 78 2.59 -2.33 -9.67
CA TRP A 78 2.84 -1.37 -10.74
C TRP A 78 3.49 -0.08 -10.23
N ILE A 79 3.06 0.40 -9.06
CA ILE A 79 3.65 1.59 -8.43
C ILE A 79 5.12 1.32 -8.09
N LEU A 80 5.45 0.20 -7.45
CA LEU A 80 6.83 -0.13 -7.10
C LEU A 80 7.72 -0.14 -8.35
N ASP A 81 7.30 -0.86 -9.39
CA ASP A 81 8.06 -1.04 -10.63
C ASP A 81 8.24 0.25 -11.44
N ASN A 82 7.23 1.13 -11.47
CA ASN A 82 7.18 2.27 -12.41
C ASN A 82 7.44 3.63 -11.75
N VAL A 83 7.36 3.70 -10.41
CA VAL A 83 7.62 4.92 -9.64
C VAL A 83 9.05 4.89 -9.10
N TYR A 84 9.61 3.71 -8.82
CA TYR A 84 10.94 3.52 -8.28
C TYR A 84 11.75 2.46 -9.08
N PRO A 85 11.98 2.68 -10.38
CA PRO A 85 12.63 1.69 -11.24
C PRO A 85 14.08 1.36 -10.84
N ASP A 86 14.70 2.23 -10.02
CA ASP A 86 16.08 2.08 -9.57
C ASP A 86 16.19 1.41 -8.18
N PHE A 87 15.07 1.01 -7.57
CA PHE A 87 15.05 0.35 -6.27
C PHE A 87 14.51 -1.07 -6.41
N ASP A 88 15.23 -2.05 -5.84
CA ASP A 88 14.86 -3.46 -5.87
C ASP A 88 13.99 -3.82 -4.65
N PHE A 89 12.74 -4.20 -4.91
CA PHE A 89 11.77 -4.60 -3.88
C PHE A 89 11.67 -6.12 -3.70
N ASP A 90 12.30 -6.94 -4.56
CA ASP A 90 12.05 -8.40 -4.61
C ASP A 90 12.53 -9.13 -3.34
N GLU A 91 13.56 -8.58 -2.68
CA GLU A 91 14.12 -9.15 -1.45
C GLU A 91 13.41 -8.65 -0.17
N LEU A 92 12.42 -7.77 -0.29
CA LEU A 92 11.68 -7.24 0.85
C LEU A 92 10.47 -8.11 1.22
N PRO A 93 10.08 -8.14 2.50
CA PRO A 93 8.84 -8.81 2.90
C PRO A 93 7.63 -8.21 2.18
N ASN A 94 6.76 -9.06 1.61
CA ASN A 94 5.62 -8.63 0.81
C ASN A 94 4.69 -7.62 1.54
N ASN A 95 4.55 -7.73 2.86
CA ASN A 95 3.77 -6.76 3.61
C ASN A 95 4.39 -5.35 3.56
N ILE A 96 5.72 -5.24 3.58
CA ILE A 96 6.40 -3.94 3.42
C ILE A 96 6.13 -3.37 2.03
N CYS A 97 6.26 -4.18 0.99
CA CYS A 97 5.98 -3.78 -0.40
C CYS A 97 4.53 -3.30 -0.58
N PHE A 98 3.57 -4.10 -0.09
CA PHE A 98 2.14 -3.78 -0.15
C PHE A 98 1.83 -2.44 0.54
N PHE A 99 2.26 -2.27 1.80
CA PHE A 99 1.98 -1.05 2.57
C PHE A 99 2.76 0.17 2.07
N PHE A 100 3.95 -0.02 1.48
CA PHE A 100 4.70 1.07 0.84
C PHE A 100 4.00 1.56 -0.42
N GLY A 101 3.56 0.63 -1.29
CA GLY A 101 2.76 0.96 -2.47
C GLY A 101 1.44 1.66 -2.10
N GLU A 102 0.77 1.19 -1.03
CA GLU A 102 -0.40 1.84 -0.47
C GLU A 102 -0.11 3.28 0.00
N ALA A 103 1.00 3.51 0.70
CA ALA A 103 1.39 4.85 1.15
C ALA A 103 1.61 5.82 -0.01
N VAL A 104 2.27 5.37 -1.08
CA VAL A 104 2.49 6.15 -2.32
C VAL A 104 1.19 6.43 -3.06
N TYR A 105 0.29 5.45 -3.09
CA TYR A 105 -1.05 5.62 -3.65
C TYR A 105 -1.84 6.66 -2.85
N ASN A 106 -1.87 6.54 -1.52
CA ASN A 106 -2.57 7.46 -0.63
C ASN A 106 -2.00 8.88 -0.70
N ALA A 107 -0.68 9.04 -0.79
CA ALA A 107 -0.07 10.35 -1.05
C ALA A 107 -0.54 11.00 -2.36
N THR A 108 -1.03 10.21 -3.33
CA THR A 108 -1.52 10.70 -4.62
C THR A 108 -3.00 11.06 -4.62
N TYR A 109 -3.82 10.33 -3.85
CA TYR A 109 -5.28 10.39 -3.95
C TYR A 109 -6.00 10.82 -2.66
N SER A 110 -5.31 10.84 -1.52
CA SER A 110 -5.88 11.20 -0.22
C SER A 110 -5.37 12.58 0.21
N ASP A 111 -6.30 13.53 0.43
CA ASP A 111 -5.95 14.88 0.90
C ASP A 111 -5.29 14.86 2.29
N GLU A 112 -5.61 13.87 3.15
CA GLU A 112 -5.08 13.75 4.52
C GLU A 112 -3.56 13.53 4.59
N PHE A 113 -2.91 12.98 3.55
CA PHE A 113 -1.44 12.80 3.55
C PHE A 113 -0.70 14.11 3.24
N SER A 114 -1.36 15.04 2.54
CA SER A 114 -0.92 16.42 2.31
C SER A 114 -1.07 17.31 3.56
N GLU A 115 -1.85 16.89 4.57
CA GLU A 115 -2.02 17.66 5.82
C GLU A 115 -0.95 17.36 6.88
N LYS A 116 -0.18 16.27 6.73
CA LYS A 116 0.85 15.83 7.70
C LYS A 116 2.30 16.05 7.27
N ASN A 117 2.54 16.47 6.03
CA ASN A 117 3.87 16.86 5.50
C ASN A 117 3.88 18.35 5.16
#